data_AF-A0A969HGI5-F1
#
_entry.id   AF-A0A969HGI5-F1
#
_cell.length_a   1.000
_cell.length_b   1.000
_cell.length_c   1.000
_cell.angle_alpha   90.00
_cell.angle_beta   90.00
_cell.angle_gamma   90.00
#
_symmetry.space_group_name_H-M   'P 1'
#
loop_
_entity.id
_entity.type
_entity.pdbx_description
1 polymer ?
#
loop_
_entity_poly.entity_id
_entity_poly.type
_entity_poly.pdbx_seq_one_letter_code
_entity_poly.pdbx_strand_id
1 'polypeptide(L)'
;MSHLPSPISHLPSPISHLPSPVLIMTSANHSDEPIVKDNAEARERLAGLADTFLFHNRDIHARCDDSVVRLFQGAELPLRRSRGYAPFPVKLPFEIPPTLAVGGELKSTFCLTKDDYAFMSQHIGDMENLETMAAFDQAVAHFKHIFRVEPELIACDMHPGYLSTRWAQERQGSMGAEEQGRKGEESHSCSLVYVQHHHAHIAAVMAEHRLDGAEPVIGFSFDGTGYGSDGAVWGGEVFIADYRTFERVAHLKYTPLAGGDAAVKRPYRLALAQLWAAGVGWDERLPCVAACPAAEQRVLKHQLETGFNAVPTSSFGRLFDAVASLAGVRQVVSYEAQAAIEFETLAATGIEEGYAFDVEADQFDAAPVIRAAAADVLAQVPTAVIAAKFHRAVAALMVQVSLRQRRQTGLNRVALSGGVFQNTTLLDLAVRQLQANDFTVLTHRRVPPNDGGLALGQAIIGGMKAKS
;
A
#
# COMPACT_ATOMS: atom_id res chain seq x y z
N MET A 1 30.73 -10.38 -0.13
CA MET A 1 30.52 -11.17 -1.35
C MET A 1 29.03 -11.14 -1.66
N SER A 2 28.60 -10.21 -2.50
CA SER A 2 27.21 -10.11 -2.96
C SER A 2 26.98 -11.18 -4.02
N HIS A 3 26.08 -12.12 -3.74
CA HIS A 3 25.56 -13.03 -4.76
C HIS A 3 24.59 -12.26 -5.64
N LEU A 4 25.12 -11.64 -6.70
CA LEU A 4 24.29 -11.21 -7.81
C LEU A 4 23.80 -12.48 -8.53
N PRO A 5 22.50 -12.65 -8.80
CA PRO A 5 21.91 -13.96 -9.11
C PRO A 5 22.13 -14.47 -10.55
N SER A 6 23.10 -13.94 -11.30
CA SER A 6 23.35 -14.31 -12.70
C SER A 6 24.83 -14.63 -12.95
N PRO A 7 25.18 -15.62 -13.81
CA PRO A 7 26.56 -15.90 -14.16
C PRO A 7 27.34 -14.68 -14.68
N ILE A 8 26.68 -13.70 -15.33
CA ILE A 8 27.32 -12.45 -15.82
C ILE A 8 27.91 -11.62 -14.67
N SER A 9 27.30 -11.70 -13.51
CA SER A 9 27.75 -10.99 -12.31
C SER A 9 28.82 -11.74 -11.50
N HIS A 10 29.10 -12.99 -11.86
CA HIS A 10 30.06 -13.88 -11.21
C HIS A 10 31.20 -14.34 -12.12
N LEU A 11 31.09 -14.14 -13.44
CA LEU A 11 32.21 -14.24 -14.36
C LEU A 11 33.33 -13.27 -13.88
N PRO A 12 34.61 -13.53 -14.23
CA PRO A 12 35.67 -12.52 -14.15
C PRO A 12 35.31 -11.39 -15.12
N SER A 13 34.35 -10.59 -14.69
CA SER A 13 33.60 -9.60 -15.43
C SER A 13 34.34 -8.27 -15.31
N PRO A 14 34.19 -7.33 -16.26
CA PRO A 14 34.68 -5.95 -16.16
C PRO A 14 34.40 -5.26 -14.81
N ILE A 15 33.43 -5.76 -14.04
CA ILE A 15 33.11 -5.35 -12.67
C ILE A 15 34.28 -5.57 -11.68
N SER A 16 35.08 -6.64 -11.86
CA SER A 16 36.25 -6.93 -11.00
C SER A 16 37.38 -5.91 -11.12
N HIS A 17 37.37 -5.10 -12.19
CA HIS A 17 38.30 -4.00 -12.43
C HIS A 17 37.72 -2.63 -12.03
N LEU A 18 36.48 -2.58 -11.55
CA LEU A 18 35.90 -1.32 -11.11
C LEU A 18 36.53 -0.88 -9.79
N PRO A 19 36.77 0.43 -9.62
CA PRO A 19 37.40 0.97 -8.41
C PRO A 19 36.53 0.84 -7.16
N SER A 20 35.23 0.55 -7.30
CA SER A 20 34.28 0.36 -6.21
C SER A 20 33.61 -1.02 -6.29
N PRO A 21 33.46 -1.72 -5.16
CA PRO A 21 32.70 -2.97 -5.09
C PRO A 21 31.17 -2.75 -5.08
N VAL A 22 30.71 -1.50 -5.05
CA VAL A 22 29.29 -1.12 -4.99
C VAL A 22 28.85 -0.55 -6.33
N LEU A 23 27.79 -1.12 -6.88
CA LEU A 23 27.13 -0.65 -8.10
C LEU A 23 25.67 -0.33 -7.80
N ILE A 24 25.19 0.76 -8.39
CA ILE A 24 23.78 1.12 -8.35
C ILE A 24 23.07 0.28 -9.40
N MET A 25 22.05 -0.46 -8.98
CA MET A 25 21.17 -1.22 -9.86
C MET A 25 19.75 -0.70 -9.65
N THR A 26 19.23 -0.02 -10.65
CA THR A 26 17.85 0.47 -10.71
C THR A 26 17.18 -0.07 -11.96
N SER A 27 15.86 -0.09 -11.99
CA SER A 27 15.09 -0.46 -13.16
C SER A 27 15.45 0.46 -14.34
N ALA A 28 15.56 -0.14 -15.52
CA ALA A 28 15.98 0.55 -16.75
C ALA A 28 14.74 1.06 -17.50
N ASN A 29 14.24 2.24 -17.10
CA ASN A 29 13.01 2.88 -17.56
C ASN A 29 13.00 4.37 -17.17
N HIS A 30 12.13 5.18 -17.79
CA HIS A 30 11.78 6.48 -17.20
C HIS A 30 10.82 6.28 -16.02
N SER A 31 10.66 7.33 -15.20
CA SER A 31 9.72 7.30 -14.08
C SER A 31 8.35 6.80 -14.54
N ASP A 32 7.74 5.93 -13.74
CA ASP A 32 6.36 5.43 -13.90
C ASP A 32 6.11 4.55 -15.15
N GLU A 33 7.18 4.14 -15.84
CA GLU A 33 7.10 3.20 -16.96
C GLU A 33 7.61 1.79 -16.58
N PRO A 34 7.17 0.70 -17.23
CA PRO A 34 7.68 -0.64 -16.95
C PRO A 34 9.16 -0.81 -17.34
N ILE A 35 9.88 -1.66 -16.61
CA ILE A 35 11.28 -1.99 -16.92
C ILE A 35 11.43 -2.53 -18.35
N VAL A 36 12.33 -1.92 -19.14
CA VAL A 36 12.60 -2.33 -20.52
C VAL A 36 13.16 -3.75 -20.59
N LYS A 37 12.68 -4.57 -21.54
CA LYS A 37 13.12 -5.97 -21.70
C LYS A 37 13.80 -6.26 -23.04
N ASP A 38 13.52 -5.47 -24.07
CA ASP A 38 14.00 -5.70 -25.43
C ASP A 38 15.20 -4.81 -25.78
N ASN A 39 16.22 -5.38 -26.43
CA ASN A 39 17.48 -4.66 -26.73
C ASN A 39 17.26 -3.43 -27.63
N ALA A 40 16.32 -3.50 -28.59
CA ALA A 40 16.01 -2.39 -29.47
C ALA A 40 15.30 -1.26 -28.71
N GLU A 41 14.29 -1.62 -27.90
CA GLU A 41 13.57 -0.71 -27.01
C GLU A 41 14.54 0.02 -26.05
N ALA A 42 15.51 -0.69 -25.48
CA ALA A 42 16.50 -0.12 -24.57
C ALA A 42 17.38 0.93 -25.25
N ARG A 43 17.84 0.67 -26.48
CA ARG A 43 18.65 1.62 -27.25
C ARG A 43 17.90 2.90 -27.56
N GLU A 44 16.61 2.80 -27.87
CA GLU A 44 15.78 3.95 -28.21
C GLU A 44 15.43 4.76 -26.96
N ARG A 45 14.84 4.12 -25.95
CA ARG A 45 14.26 4.81 -24.80
C ARG A 45 15.29 5.32 -23.80
N LEU A 46 16.43 4.64 -23.68
CA LEU A 46 17.44 4.95 -22.66
C LEU A 46 18.68 5.66 -23.23
N ALA A 47 18.70 6.00 -24.52
CA ALA A 47 19.84 6.71 -25.14
C ALA A 47 20.20 8.03 -24.44
N GLY A 48 19.20 8.71 -23.87
CA GLY A 48 19.40 9.95 -23.10
C GLY A 48 19.74 9.75 -21.63
N LEU A 49 19.70 8.51 -21.12
CA LEU A 49 19.93 8.17 -19.72
C LEU A 49 21.23 7.39 -19.49
N ALA A 50 21.64 6.57 -20.45
CA ALA A 50 22.78 5.66 -20.32
C ALA A 50 23.92 6.00 -21.29
N ASP A 51 25.13 6.14 -20.76
CA ASP A 51 26.34 6.36 -21.58
C ASP A 51 26.76 5.12 -22.38
N THR A 52 26.41 3.93 -21.89
CA THR A 52 26.82 2.64 -22.48
C THR A 52 25.80 1.56 -22.18
N PHE A 53 25.70 0.60 -23.09
CA PHE A 53 24.79 -0.54 -22.99
C PHE A 53 25.55 -1.86 -23.01
N LEU A 54 25.22 -2.75 -22.08
CA LEU A 54 25.70 -4.13 -22.05
C LEU A 54 24.53 -5.08 -22.31
N PHE A 55 24.45 -5.61 -23.53
CA PHE A 55 23.37 -6.50 -23.97
C PHE A 55 23.81 -7.96 -24.08
N HIS A 56 22.83 -8.86 -24.23
CA HIS A 56 23.03 -10.25 -24.61
C HIS A 56 21.99 -10.69 -25.64
N ASN A 57 22.21 -11.85 -26.26
CA ASN A 57 21.33 -12.45 -27.28
C ASN A 57 20.35 -13.50 -26.73
N ARG A 58 20.18 -13.58 -25.40
CA ARG A 58 19.12 -14.36 -24.77
C ARG A 58 17.91 -13.46 -24.53
N ASP A 59 16.80 -13.68 -25.21
CA ASP A 59 15.62 -12.83 -25.06
C ASP A 59 15.03 -12.90 -23.64
N ILE A 60 14.55 -11.75 -23.15
CA ILE A 60 13.81 -11.65 -21.90
C ILE A 60 12.33 -11.71 -22.25
N HIS A 61 11.69 -12.85 -21.94
CA HIS A 61 10.28 -13.07 -22.30
C HIS A 61 9.31 -12.27 -21.43
N ALA A 62 9.49 -12.32 -20.10
CA ALA A 62 8.64 -11.64 -19.13
C ALA A 62 9.42 -10.52 -18.41
N ARG A 63 8.80 -9.34 -18.28
CA ARG A 63 9.31 -8.26 -17.42
C ARG A 63 9.29 -8.74 -15.98
N CYS A 64 10.33 -8.45 -15.21
CA CYS A 64 10.40 -8.86 -13.81
C CYS A 64 11.37 -7.96 -13.04
N ASP A 65 10.82 -7.01 -12.30
CA ASP A 65 11.60 -6.15 -11.43
C ASP A 65 12.27 -6.92 -10.29
N ASP A 66 13.32 -6.33 -9.72
CA ASP A 66 13.93 -6.83 -8.50
C ASP A 66 12.93 -6.79 -7.34
N SER A 67 12.86 -7.90 -6.59
CA SER A 67 12.12 -7.91 -5.32
C SER A 67 12.83 -7.07 -4.29
N VAL A 68 12.04 -6.40 -3.44
CA VAL A 68 12.54 -5.58 -2.33
C VAL A 68 11.90 -6.09 -1.05
N VAL A 69 12.73 -6.43 -0.06
CA VAL A 69 12.30 -6.95 1.23
C VAL A 69 12.99 -6.19 2.36
N ARG A 70 12.30 -6.02 3.47
CA ARG A 70 12.88 -5.67 4.78
C ARG A 70 12.92 -6.92 5.66
N LEU A 71 13.75 -6.89 6.70
CA LEU A 71 13.71 -7.91 7.75
C LEU A 71 12.94 -7.35 8.94
N PHE A 72 11.96 -8.10 9.42
CA PHE A 72 11.17 -7.77 10.61
C PHE A 72 11.11 -9.00 11.53
N GLN A 73 11.64 -8.87 12.75
CA GLN A 73 11.70 -9.96 13.74
C GLN A 73 12.27 -11.29 13.19
N GLY A 74 13.29 -11.21 12.33
CA GLY A 74 13.94 -12.38 11.73
C GLY A 74 13.18 -13.03 10.56
N ALA A 75 12.02 -12.48 10.17
CA ALA A 75 11.27 -12.89 8.98
C ALA A 75 11.34 -11.80 7.89
N GLU A 76 11.10 -12.19 6.64
CA GLU A 76 10.97 -11.25 5.52
C GLU A 76 9.66 -10.47 5.62
N LEU A 77 9.74 -9.17 5.39
CA LEU A 77 8.61 -8.27 5.15
C LEU A 77 8.73 -7.74 3.72
N PRO A 78 7.99 -8.31 2.75
CA PRO A 78 8.05 -7.88 1.37
C PRO A 78 7.56 -6.43 1.21
N LEU A 79 8.32 -5.61 0.49
CA LEU A 79 7.88 -4.30 0.01
C LEU A 79 7.48 -4.36 -1.47
N ARG A 80 8.20 -5.17 -2.24
CA ARG A 80 7.91 -5.50 -3.64
C ARG A 80 8.17 -6.98 -3.86
N ARG A 81 7.13 -7.73 -4.23
CA ARG A 81 7.21 -9.17 -4.57
C ARG A 81 7.29 -9.32 -6.08
N SER A 82 8.46 -9.67 -6.60
CA SER A 82 8.71 -9.81 -8.04
C SER A 82 9.76 -10.92 -8.29
N ARG A 83 10.96 -10.60 -8.80
CA ARG A 83 11.99 -11.60 -9.12
C ARG A 83 12.35 -12.48 -7.94
N GLY A 84 12.38 -13.79 -8.16
CA GLY A 84 12.67 -14.81 -7.13
C GLY A 84 11.44 -15.25 -6.33
N TYR A 85 10.31 -14.54 -6.43
CA TYR A 85 9.05 -14.88 -5.76
C TYR A 85 7.91 -15.14 -6.74
N ALA A 86 7.70 -14.27 -7.74
CA ALA A 86 6.74 -14.54 -8.80
C ALA A 86 7.29 -15.64 -9.73
N PRO A 87 6.49 -16.64 -10.14
CA PRO A 87 5.06 -16.80 -9.90
C PRO A 87 4.74 -17.84 -8.80
N PHE A 88 5.58 -18.03 -7.78
CA PHE A 88 5.31 -18.98 -6.71
C PHE A 88 4.00 -18.64 -6.00
N PRO A 89 3.08 -19.62 -5.82
CA PRO A 89 1.77 -19.35 -5.28
C PRO A 89 1.78 -19.12 -3.76
N VAL A 90 0.76 -18.40 -3.30
CA VAL A 90 0.30 -18.42 -1.93
C VAL A 90 -0.72 -19.56 -1.80
N LYS A 91 -0.52 -20.45 -0.82
CA LYS A 91 -1.47 -21.53 -0.53
C LYS A 91 -2.63 -20.95 0.26
N LEU A 92 -3.84 -21.11 -0.24
CA LEU A 92 -5.08 -20.68 0.38
C LEU A 92 -5.55 -21.68 1.45
N PRO A 93 -6.37 -21.23 2.42
CA PRO A 93 -6.99 -22.09 3.44
C PRO A 93 -8.01 -23.10 2.88
N PHE A 94 -8.59 -22.81 1.72
CA PHE A 94 -9.61 -23.61 1.05
C PHE A 94 -9.61 -23.32 -0.46
N GLU A 95 -10.24 -24.19 -1.23
CA GLU A 95 -10.42 -24.00 -2.68
C GLU A 95 -11.39 -22.85 -2.96
N ILE A 96 -11.16 -22.10 -4.03
CA ILE A 96 -12.06 -21.07 -4.56
C ILE A 96 -12.20 -21.21 -6.08
N PRO A 97 -13.27 -20.69 -6.70
CA PRO A 97 -13.39 -20.68 -8.15
C PRO A 97 -12.18 -19.99 -8.81
N PRO A 98 -11.80 -20.39 -10.04
CA PRO A 98 -10.82 -19.68 -10.84
C PRO A 98 -11.14 -18.18 -10.91
N THR A 99 -10.32 -17.37 -10.25
CA THR A 99 -10.56 -15.94 -10.04
C THR A 99 -9.33 -15.18 -10.50
N LEU A 100 -9.55 -14.14 -11.30
CA LEU A 100 -8.56 -13.12 -11.62
C LEU A 100 -8.86 -11.87 -10.77
N ALA A 101 -8.02 -11.58 -9.79
CA ALA A 101 -8.06 -10.33 -9.06
C ALA A 101 -7.07 -9.34 -9.67
N VAL A 102 -7.53 -8.14 -10.02
CA VAL A 102 -6.75 -7.17 -10.82
C VAL A 102 -5.92 -6.20 -9.98
N GLY A 103 -6.05 -6.24 -8.65
CA GLY A 103 -5.28 -5.40 -7.73
C GLY A 103 -5.75 -3.96 -7.67
N GLY A 104 -4.84 -3.08 -7.23
CA GLY A 104 -5.02 -1.63 -7.16
C GLY A 104 -4.37 -0.91 -8.34
N GLU A 105 -4.34 0.41 -8.27
CA GLU A 105 -3.69 1.27 -9.26
C GLU A 105 -2.19 1.45 -8.96
N LEU A 106 -1.84 1.71 -7.69
CA LEU A 106 -0.45 1.84 -7.26
C LEU A 106 0.17 0.49 -6.96
N LYS A 107 1.47 0.36 -7.27
CA LYS A 107 2.29 -0.85 -7.06
C LYS A 107 1.60 -2.13 -7.54
N SER A 108 0.90 -2.02 -8.66
CA SER A 108 -0.07 -2.99 -9.12
C SER A 108 0.53 -4.38 -9.32
N THR A 109 -0.27 -5.36 -8.91
CA THR A 109 -0.09 -6.79 -9.14
C THR A 109 -1.48 -7.38 -9.37
N PHE A 110 -1.57 -8.48 -10.10
CA PHE A 110 -2.79 -9.28 -10.18
C PHE A 110 -2.57 -10.64 -9.52
N CYS A 111 -3.67 -11.32 -9.23
CA CYS A 111 -3.66 -12.67 -8.67
C CYS A 111 -4.58 -13.57 -9.48
N LEU A 112 -4.07 -14.71 -9.94
CA LEU A 112 -4.85 -15.75 -10.61
C LEU A 112 -4.98 -16.95 -9.68
N THR A 113 -6.17 -17.49 -9.49
CA THR A 113 -6.39 -18.62 -8.57
C THR A 113 -6.70 -19.91 -9.31
N LYS A 114 -6.26 -21.04 -8.73
CA LYS A 114 -6.63 -22.39 -9.16
C LYS A 114 -6.65 -23.28 -7.93
N ASP A 115 -7.75 -24.00 -7.74
CA ASP A 115 -7.95 -24.85 -6.57
C ASP A 115 -7.74 -24.01 -5.29
N ASP A 116 -6.80 -24.42 -4.44
CA ASP A 116 -6.38 -23.73 -3.22
C ASP A 116 -5.02 -23.01 -3.36
N TYR A 117 -4.67 -22.57 -4.58
CA TYR A 117 -3.49 -21.77 -4.87
C TYR A 117 -3.83 -20.41 -5.47
N ALA A 118 -3.13 -19.37 -5.02
CA ALA A 118 -3.19 -18.01 -5.53
C ALA A 118 -1.83 -17.61 -6.13
N PHE A 119 -1.77 -17.48 -7.45
CA PHE A 119 -0.58 -17.11 -8.21
C PHE A 119 -0.50 -15.59 -8.35
N MET A 120 0.34 -14.97 -7.53
CA MET A 120 0.63 -13.53 -7.60
C MET A 120 1.53 -13.23 -8.80
N SER A 121 1.19 -12.18 -9.54
CA SER A 121 2.05 -11.64 -10.59
C SER A 121 3.35 -11.07 -10.02
N GLN A 122 4.31 -10.82 -10.90
CA GLN A 122 5.37 -9.86 -10.62
C GLN A 122 4.78 -8.45 -10.42
N HIS A 123 5.60 -7.55 -9.86
CA HIS A 123 5.28 -6.14 -9.83
C HIS A 123 5.14 -5.60 -11.26
N ILE A 124 4.01 -4.94 -11.54
CA ILE A 124 3.74 -4.34 -12.85
C ILE A 124 4.14 -2.85 -12.86
N GLY A 125 3.98 -2.16 -11.72
CA GLY A 125 4.19 -0.72 -11.58
C GLY A 125 2.90 0.02 -11.25
N ASP A 126 2.88 1.33 -11.45
CA ASP A 126 1.70 2.17 -11.22
C ASP A 126 0.86 2.24 -12.50
N MET A 127 -0.42 1.89 -12.41
CA MET A 127 -1.33 1.78 -13.56
C MET A 127 -1.84 3.15 -14.01
N GLU A 128 -0.95 3.98 -14.55
CA GLU A 128 -1.26 5.37 -14.95
C GLU A 128 -1.19 5.64 -16.45
N ASN A 129 -0.63 4.71 -17.23
CA ASN A 129 -0.33 4.91 -18.65
C ASN A 129 -0.60 3.67 -19.52
N LEU A 130 -0.49 3.83 -20.84
CA LEU A 130 -0.79 2.77 -21.81
C LEU A 130 0.26 1.65 -21.76
N GLU A 131 1.51 1.99 -21.44
CA GLU A 131 2.63 1.08 -21.37
C GLU A 131 2.46 0.07 -20.22
N THR A 132 2.08 0.55 -19.04
CA THR A 132 1.77 -0.28 -17.87
C THR A 132 0.54 -1.14 -18.11
N MET A 133 -0.50 -0.60 -18.77
CA MET A 133 -1.67 -1.37 -19.16
C MET A 133 -1.35 -2.50 -20.14
N ALA A 134 -0.53 -2.24 -21.17
CA ALA A 134 -0.10 -3.26 -22.11
C ALA A 134 0.76 -4.35 -21.43
N ALA A 135 1.64 -3.95 -20.50
CA ALA A 135 2.43 -4.89 -19.71
C ALA A 135 1.55 -5.77 -18.79
N PHE A 136 0.53 -5.17 -18.18
CA PHE A 136 -0.47 -5.87 -17.38
C PHE A 136 -1.21 -6.93 -18.22
N ASP A 137 -1.72 -6.54 -19.38
CA ASP A 137 -2.49 -7.42 -20.27
C ASP A 137 -1.67 -8.64 -20.74
N GLN A 138 -0.43 -8.38 -21.17
CA GLN A 138 0.51 -9.43 -21.57
C GLN A 138 0.82 -10.38 -20.40
N ALA A 139 1.01 -9.84 -19.20
CA ALA A 139 1.29 -10.65 -18.02
C ALA A 139 0.10 -11.52 -17.62
N VAL A 140 -1.13 -11.00 -17.68
CA VAL A 140 -2.35 -11.79 -17.44
C VAL A 140 -2.46 -12.93 -18.45
N ALA A 141 -2.33 -12.63 -19.75
CA ALA A 141 -2.38 -13.65 -20.80
C ALA A 141 -1.33 -14.74 -20.60
N HIS A 142 -0.10 -14.34 -20.23
CA HIS A 142 0.97 -15.27 -19.91
C HIS A 142 0.62 -16.17 -18.71
N PHE A 143 0.08 -15.61 -17.63
CA PHE A 143 -0.31 -16.36 -16.43
C PHE A 143 -1.43 -17.38 -16.71
N LYS A 144 -2.47 -16.97 -17.46
CA LYS A 144 -3.54 -17.88 -17.91
C LYS A 144 -2.96 -19.07 -18.67
N HIS A 145 -2.04 -18.80 -19.59
CA HIS A 145 -1.40 -19.84 -20.41
C HIS A 145 -0.55 -20.81 -19.59
N ILE A 146 0.36 -20.31 -18.74
CA ILE A 146 1.29 -21.18 -17.99
C ILE A 146 0.58 -22.02 -16.91
N PHE A 147 -0.48 -21.49 -16.29
CA PHE A 147 -1.24 -22.20 -15.26
C PHE A 147 -2.44 -22.97 -15.79
N ARG A 148 -2.80 -22.76 -17.06
CA ARG A 148 -3.97 -23.34 -17.74
C ARG A 148 -5.22 -23.08 -16.90
N VAL A 149 -5.49 -21.80 -16.69
CA VAL A 149 -6.61 -21.31 -15.89
C VAL A 149 -7.36 -20.27 -16.71
N GLU A 150 -8.62 -20.56 -16.97
CA GLU A 150 -9.58 -19.58 -17.45
C GLU A 150 -10.37 -19.05 -16.25
N PRO A 151 -10.28 -17.74 -15.94
CA PRO A 151 -11.04 -17.16 -14.85
C PRO A 151 -12.55 -17.25 -15.08
N GLU A 152 -13.28 -17.73 -14.08
CA GLU A 152 -14.74 -17.70 -14.01
C GLU A 152 -15.23 -16.38 -13.36
N LEU A 153 -14.34 -15.75 -12.59
CA LEU A 153 -14.58 -14.51 -11.86
C LEU A 153 -13.44 -13.51 -12.08
N ILE A 154 -13.79 -12.22 -12.22
CA ILE A 154 -12.87 -11.09 -12.07
C ILE A 154 -13.21 -10.33 -10.79
N ALA A 155 -12.21 -10.11 -9.92
CA ALA A 155 -12.35 -9.28 -8.73
C ALA A 155 -11.55 -7.98 -8.90
N CYS A 156 -12.16 -6.84 -8.60
CA CYS A 156 -11.52 -5.52 -8.71
C CYS A 156 -11.85 -4.62 -7.52
N ASP A 157 -11.08 -3.54 -7.37
CA ASP A 157 -11.32 -2.52 -6.35
C ASP A 157 -12.65 -1.78 -6.59
N MET A 158 -13.28 -1.29 -5.52
CA MET A 158 -14.47 -0.45 -5.62
C MET A 158 -14.20 0.94 -6.22
N HIS A 159 -12.93 1.38 -6.30
CA HIS A 159 -12.60 2.68 -6.87
C HIS A 159 -13.00 2.77 -8.36
N PRO A 160 -13.96 3.64 -8.74
CA PRO A 160 -14.49 3.69 -10.11
C PRO A 160 -13.51 4.34 -11.11
N GLY A 161 -12.51 5.07 -10.60
CA GLY A 161 -11.52 5.77 -11.41
C GLY A 161 -10.31 4.93 -11.82
N TYR A 162 -10.07 3.78 -11.18
CA TYR A 162 -8.84 3.02 -11.41
C TYR A 162 -8.80 2.42 -12.80
N LEU A 163 -7.64 2.49 -13.45
CA LEU A 163 -7.43 1.83 -14.74
C LEU A 163 -7.58 0.31 -14.64
N SER A 164 -7.18 -0.32 -13.53
CA SER A 164 -7.39 -1.76 -13.29
C SER A 164 -8.87 -2.13 -13.20
N THR A 165 -9.69 -1.30 -12.54
CA THR A 165 -11.14 -1.48 -12.46
C THR A 165 -11.80 -1.36 -13.84
N ARG A 166 -11.41 -0.35 -14.64
CA ARG A 166 -11.90 -0.20 -16.02
C ARG A 166 -11.51 -1.38 -16.89
N TRP A 167 -10.26 -1.83 -16.81
CA TRP A 167 -9.80 -3.01 -17.52
C TRP A 167 -10.63 -4.25 -17.17
N ALA A 168 -10.96 -4.45 -15.89
CA ALA A 168 -11.81 -5.55 -15.44
C ALA A 168 -13.23 -5.48 -16.02
N GLN A 169 -13.81 -4.27 -16.08
CA GLN A 169 -15.14 -4.04 -16.67
C GLN A 169 -15.16 -4.33 -18.18
N GLU A 170 -14.14 -3.89 -18.92
CA GLU A 170 -14.02 -4.11 -20.36
C GLU A 170 -13.86 -5.61 -20.70
N ARG A 171 -13.09 -6.33 -19.88
CA ARG A 171 -12.77 -7.74 -20.09
C ARG A 171 -13.84 -8.72 -19.61
N GLN A 172 -14.78 -8.27 -18.78
CA GLN A 172 -15.88 -9.09 -18.27
C GLN A 172 -16.65 -9.82 -19.40
N GLY A 173 -16.88 -9.13 -20.53
CA GLY A 173 -17.65 -9.65 -21.66
C GLY A 173 -16.86 -10.48 -22.68
N SER A 174 -15.53 -10.33 -22.74
CA SER A 174 -14.69 -10.98 -23.76
C SER A 174 -13.90 -12.20 -23.26
N MET A 175 -13.61 -12.28 -21.95
CA MET A 175 -12.74 -13.33 -21.39
C MET A 175 -13.30 -14.76 -21.48
N GLY A 176 -14.61 -14.94 -21.65
CA GLY A 176 -15.20 -16.26 -21.88
C GLY A 176 -15.20 -16.74 -23.34
N ALA A 177 -14.88 -15.86 -24.30
CA ALA A 177 -15.08 -16.12 -25.72
C ALA A 177 -13.78 -16.24 -26.54
N GLU A 178 -12.64 -15.75 -26.03
CA GLU A 178 -11.42 -15.58 -26.83
C GLU A 178 -10.61 -16.87 -27.10
N GLU A 179 -10.76 -17.94 -26.29
CA GLU A 179 -9.93 -19.15 -26.44
C GLU A 179 -10.65 -20.38 -27.01
N GLN A 180 -11.98 -20.33 -27.14
CA GLN A 180 -12.75 -21.40 -27.76
C GLN A 180 -13.28 -20.88 -29.09
N GLY A 181 -12.72 -21.31 -30.23
CA GLY A 181 -13.24 -21.04 -31.58
C GLY A 181 -14.68 -21.51 -31.86
N ARG A 182 -15.48 -21.72 -30.81
CA ARG A 182 -16.91 -22.00 -30.79
C ARG A 182 -17.70 -20.71 -30.98
N LYS A 183 -17.75 -20.24 -32.23
CA LYS A 183 -18.84 -19.37 -32.68
C LYS A 183 -20.15 -20.17 -32.64
N GLY A 184 -20.84 -20.20 -31.51
CA GLY A 184 -22.18 -20.80 -31.44
C GLY A 184 -22.71 -21.28 -30.09
N GLU A 185 -21.91 -21.31 -29.02
CA GLU A 185 -22.38 -21.71 -27.68
C GLU A 185 -22.19 -20.53 -26.72
N GLU A 186 -23.21 -20.26 -25.88
CA GLU A 186 -23.33 -19.12 -24.97
C GLU A 186 -21.98 -18.66 -24.40
N SER A 187 -21.52 -17.47 -24.82
CA SER A 187 -20.33 -16.83 -24.25
C SER A 187 -20.50 -16.78 -22.73
N HIS A 188 -19.73 -17.59 -21.99
CA HIS A 188 -19.76 -17.56 -20.54
C HIS A 188 -19.14 -16.24 -20.08
N SER A 189 -19.97 -15.23 -19.82
CA SER A 189 -19.49 -13.96 -19.28
C SER A 189 -18.83 -14.21 -17.92
N CYS A 190 -17.64 -13.65 -17.73
CA CYS A 190 -16.95 -13.74 -16.46
C CYS A 190 -17.74 -12.89 -15.45
N SER A 191 -17.96 -13.37 -14.23
CA SER A 191 -18.66 -12.54 -13.22
C SER A 191 -17.71 -11.46 -12.70
N LEU A 192 -18.17 -10.23 -12.52
CA LEU A 192 -17.38 -9.13 -11.96
C LEU A 192 -17.78 -8.86 -10.52
N VAL A 193 -16.83 -8.88 -9.60
CA VAL A 193 -17.03 -8.62 -8.17
C VAL A 193 -16.19 -7.44 -7.70
N TYR A 194 -16.86 -6.44 -7.14
CA TYR A 194 -16.20 -5.32 -6.49
C TYR A 194 -15.86 -5.66 -5.04
N VAL A 195 -14.62 -5.39 -4.67
CA VAL A 195 -14.06 -5.64 -3.34
C VAL A 195 -13.57 -4.32 -2.74
N GLN A 196 -13.93 -4.08 -1.48
CA GLN A 196 -13.50 -2.87 -0.80
C GLN A 196 -11.99 -2.95 -0.50
N HIS A 197 -11.26 -1.88 -0.80
CA HIS A 197 -9.81 -1.80 -0.73
C HIS A 197 -9.21 -2.28 0.61
N HIS A 198 -9.72 -1.74 1.72
CA HIS A 198 -9.20 -2.02 3.04
C HIS A 198 -9.60 -3.42 3.56
N HIS A 199 -10.78 -3.91 3.15
CA HIS A 199 -11.21 -5.28 3.37
C HIS A 199 -10.28 -6.27 2.67
N ALA A 200 -9.85 -5.96 1.44
CA ALA A 200 -8.86 -6.75 0.72
C ALA A 200 -7.50 -6.77 1.43
N HIS A 201 -7.02 -5.65 1.98
CA HIS A 201 -5.80 -5.63 2.81
C HIS A 201 -5.88 -6.60 4.00
N ILE A 202 -6.98 -6.56 4.75
CA ILE A 202 -7.19 -7.49 5.88
C ILE A 202 -7.31 -8.94 5.41
N ALA A 203 -8.06 -9.21 4.34
CA ALA A 203 -8.20 -10.55 3.80
C ALA A 203 -6.87 -11.12 3.28
N ALA A 204 -5.99 -10.29 2.72
CA ALA A 204 -4.68 -10.70 2.24
C ALA A 204 -3.81 -11.25 3.36
N VAL A 205 -3.70 -10.54 4.51
CA VAL A 205 -2.95 -11.04 5.67
C VAL A 205 -3.59 -12.29 6.25
N MET A 206 -4.93 -12.36 6.35
CA MET A 206 -5.59 -13.57 6.82
C MET A 206 -5.28 -14.78 5.93
N ALA A 207 -5.31 -14.58 4.60
CA ALA A 207 -5.10 -15.64 3.61
C ALA A 207 -3.68 -16.21 3.65
N GLU A 208 -2.64 -15.38 3.77
CA GLU A 208 -1.27 -15.89 3.85
C GLU A 208 -0.97 -16.63 5.17
N HIS A 209 -1.73 -16.34 6.23
CA HIS A 209 -1.72 -17.09 7.50
C HIS A 209 -2.63 -18.33 7.48
N ARG A 210 -3.31 -18.61 6.36
CA ARG A 210 -4.22 -19.74 6.15
C ARG A 210 -5.34 -19.84 7.19
N LEU A 211 -5.88 -18.70 7.60
CA LEU A 211 -7.10 -18.71 8.39
C LEU A 211 -8.27 -19.17 7.52
N ASP A 212 -9.18 -19.98 8.06
CA ASP A 212 -10.37 -20.46 7.35
C ASP A 212 -11.50 -19.41 7.27
N GLY A 213 -11.35 -18.29 7.99
CA GLY A 213 -12.35 -17.24 8.08
C GLY A 213 -13.59 -17.61 8.90
N ALA A 214 -13.52 -18.67 9.73
CA ALA A 214 -14.62 -19.05 10.62
C ALA A 214 -14.84 -18.07 11.77
N GLU A 215 -13.76 -17.44 12.23
CA GLU A 215 -13.78 -16.37 13.23
C GLU A 215 -13.27 -15.07 12.60
N PRO A 216 -14.00 -13.95 12.71
CA PRO A 216 -13.53 -12.67 12.21
C PRO A 216 -12.33 -12.16 13.02
N VAL A 217 -11.63 -11.16 12.47
CA VAL A 217 -10.47 -10.53 13.11
C VAL A 217 -10.72 -9.06 13.36
N ILE A 218 -10.02 -8.49 14.35
CA ILE A 218 -9.88 -7.03 14.48
C ILE A 218 -8.82 -6.58 13.47
N GLY A 219 -9.25 -6.04 12.34
CA GLY A 219 -8.37 -5.61 11.25
C GLY A 219 -8.04 -4.13 11.31
N PHE A 220 -6.76 -3.78 11.48
CA PHE A 220 -6.26 -2.42 11.25
C PHE A 220 -5.77 -2.31 9.81
N SER A 221 -6.45 -1.49 9.01
CA SER A 221 -6.07 -1.20 7.63
C SER A 221 -5.60 0.24 7.52
N PHE A 222 -4.31 0.46 7.73
CA PHE A 222 -3.70 1.80 7.74
C PHE A 222 -2.90 2.03 6.47
N ASP A 223 -3.32 3.03 5.69
CA ASP A 223 -2.77 3.30 4.36
C ASP A 223 -2.71 4.81 4.04
N GLY A 224 -2.18 5.14 2.87
CA GLY A 224 -2.17 6.48 2.30
C GLY A 224 -3.53 6.88 1.72
N THR A 225 -4.07 6.09 0.80
CA THR A 225 -5.30 6.42 0.08
C THR A 225 -6.00 5.13 -0.33
N GLY A 226 -7.25 4.95 0.07
CA GLY A 226 -8.12 3.95 -0.53
C GLY A 226 -9.56 4.43 -0.61
N TYR A 227 -10.32 3.89 -1.55
CA TYR A 227 -11.70 4.32 -1.78
C TYR A 227 -12.62 3.91 -0.64
N GLY A 228 -13.20 4.90 0.03
CA GLY A 228 -14.22 4.70 1.04
C GLY A 228 -15.58 4.40 0.42
N SER A 229 -16.38 3.55 1.06
CA SER A 229 -17.74 3.25 0.60
C SER A 229 -18.69 4.45 0.69
N ASP A 230 -18.30 5.49 1.43
CA ASP A 230 -18.98 6.77 1.57
C ASP A 230 -18.40 7.86 0.62
N GLY A 231 -17.49 7.49 -0.28
CA GLY A 231 -16.83 8.41 -1.21
C GLY A 231 -15.70 9.23 -0.57
N ALA A 232 -15.37 9.02 0.70
CA ALA A 232 -14.22 9.63 1.35
C ALA A 232 -12.91 8.88 1.02
N VAL A 233 -11.78 9.52 1.32
CA VAL A 233 -10.45 8.86 1.23
C VAL A 233 -10.15 8.17 2.56
N TRP A 234 -10.27 6.85 2.56
CA TRP A 234 -9.94 6.02 3.73
C TRP A 234 -8.44 5.73 3.79
N GLY A 235 -7.99 5.30 4.97
CA GLY A 235 -6.60 4.91 5.22
C GLY A 235 -6.25 4.82 6.71
N GLY A 236 -7.25 4.83 7.59
CA GLY A 236 -7.06 4.73 9.03
C GLY A 236 -8.21 4.02 9.67
N GLU A 237 -8.52 2.85 9.11
CA GLU A 237 -9.74 2.12 9.40
C GLU A 237 -9.49 0.94 10.32
N VAL A 238 -10.46 0.67 11.18
CA VAL A 238 -10.51 -0.54 12.01
C VAL A 238 -11.79 -1.28 11.68
N PHE A 239 -11.64 -2.54 11.29
CA PHE A 239 -12.73 -3.43 10.93
C PHE A 239 -12.84 -4.61 11.87
N ILE A 240 -14.07 -5.12 12.03
CA ILE A 240 -14.29 -6.54 12.33
C ILE A 240 -14.58 -7.21 11.00
N ALA A 241 -13.71 -8.12 10.53
CA ALA A 241 -13.80 -8.65 9.19
C ALA A 241 -13.48 -10.15 9.10
N ASP A 242 -14.18 -10.82 8.19
CA ASP A 242 -13.85 -12.15 7.67
C ASP A 242 -13.72 -12.08 6.13
N TYR A 243 -13.72 -13.20 5.40
CA TYR A 243 -13.61 -13.18 3.93
C TYR A 243 -14.89 -12.76 3.19
N ARG A 244 -16.03 -12.70 3.87
CA ARG A 244 -17.36 -12.42 3.29
C ARG A 244 -17.84 -11.02 3.63
N THR A 245 -17.64 -10.61 4.88
CA THR A 245 -18.19 -9.39 5.46
C THR A 245 -17.12 -8.60 6.19
N PHE A 246 -17.35 -7.30 6.30
CA PHE A 246 -16.57 -6.39 7.13
C PHE A 246 -17.50 -5.35 7.74
N GLU A 247 -17.25 -4.99 9.00
CA GLU A 247 -17.93 -3.91 9.72
C GLU A 247 -16.89 -2.88 10.13
N ARG A 248 -17.07 -1.61 9.73
CA ARG A 248 -16.21 -0.50 10.12
C ARG A 248 -16.55 -0.10 11.56
N VAL A 249 -15.72 -0.49 12.53
CA VAL A 249 -15.98 -0.31 13.96
C VAL A 249 -15.23 0.88 14.58
N ALA A 250 -14.18 1.36 13.94
CA ALA A 250 -13.55 2.63 14.28
C ALA A 250 -12.79 3.22 13.08
N HIS A 251 -12.59 4.53 13.08
CA HIS A 251 -11.70 5.16 12.10
C HIS A 251 -11.06 6.46 12.61
N LEU A 252 -10.01 6.91 11.93
CA LEU A 252 -9.46 8.25 12.15
C LEU A 252 -10.52 9.29 11.80
N LYS A 253 -10.75 10.23 12.71
CA LYS A 253 -11.69 11.33 12.47
C LYS A 253 -11.36 12.05 11.17
N TYR A 254 -12.39 12.31 10.36
CA TYR A 254 -12.19 12.92 9.05
C TYR A 254 -11.56 14.31 9.15
N THR A 255 -10.58 14.53 8.29
CA THR A 255 -9.95 15.84 8.08
C THR A 255 -10.02 16.20 6.60
N PRO A 256 -10.10 17.49 6.25
CA PRO A 256 -10.21 17.90 4.85
C PRO A 256 -8.88 17.75 4.09
N LEU A 257 -8.88 16.95 3.02
CA LEU A 257 -7.79 16.85 2.04
C LEU A 257 -7.97 17.93 0.96
N ALA A 258 -7.53 19.15 1.26
CA ALA A 258 -7.71 20.30 0.38
C ALA A 258 -6.71 20.31 -0.81
N GLY A 259 -7.22 20.08 -2.02
CA GLY A 259 -6.46 20.09 -3.26
C GLY A 259 -5.96 18.72 -3.75
N GLY A 260 -6.52 17.61 -3.22
CA GLY A 260 -6.24 16.24 -3.71
C GLY A 260 -4.74 15.91 -3.76
N ASP A 261 -4.27 15.39 -4.89
CA ASP A 261 -2.86 14.98 -5.10
C ASP A 261 -1.86 16.11 -4.86
N ALA A 262 -2.27 17.37 -5.05
CA ALA A 262 -1.41 18.51 -4.79
C ALA A 262 -1.09 18.67 -3.30
N ALA A 263 -1.94 18.16 -2.41
CA ALA A 263 -1.68 18.09 -0.97
C ALA A 263 -0.75 16.91 -0.64
N VAL A 264 -0.86 15.78 -1.34
CA VAL A 264 0.04 14.64 -1.18
C VAL A 264 1.48 15.00 -1.57
N LYS A 265 1.66 15.70 -2.69
CA LYS A 265 2.99 16.18 -3.13
C LYS A 265 3.59 17.27 -2.23
N ARG A 266 2.76 17.92 -1.40
CA ARG A 266 3.14 19.07 -0.58
C ARG A 266 2.65 18.89 0.85
N PRO A 267 3.30 18.02 1.65
CA PRO A 267 2.93 17.74 3.03
C PRO A 267 2.66 18.95 3.94
N TYR A 268 3.26 20.12 3.67
CA TYR A 268 2.90 21.35 4.40
C TYR A 268 1.41 21.68 4.32
N ARG A 269 0.73 21.37 3.21
CA ARG A 269 -0.72 21.57 3.07
C ARG A 269 -1.50 20.64 4.00
N LEU A 270 -1.05 19.40 4.15
CA LEU A 270 -1.65 18.42 5.07
C LEU A 270 -1.45 18.87 6.52
N ALA A 271 -0.23 19.32 6.87
CA ALA A 271 0.07 19.84 8.19
C ALA A 271 -0.79 21.07 8.54
N LEU A 272 -0.96 22.01 7.62
CA LEU A 272 -1.80 23.20 7.82
C LEU A 272 -3.28 22.85 7.99
N ALA A 273 -3.78 21.86 7.22
CA ALA A 273 -5.14 21.35 7.36
C ALA A 273 -5.37 20.66 8.72
N GLN A 274 -4.39 19.87 9.19
CA GLN A 274 -4.43 19.23 10.51
C GLN A 274 -4.36 20.26 11.64
N LEU A 275 -3.50 21.28 11.54
CA LEU A 275 -3.45 22.39 12.52
C LEU A 275 -4.79 23.11 12.60
N TRP A 276 -5.40 23.42 11.44
CA TRP A 276 -6.71 24.06 11.38
C TRP A 276 -7.79 23.19 12.03
N ALA A 277 -7.86 21.90 11.69
CA ALA A 277 -8.80 20.96 12.28
C ALA A 277 -8.61 20.79 13.80
N ALA A 278 -7.37 20.89 14.28
CA ALA A 278 -7.03 20.81 15.69
C ALA A 278 -7.26 22.12 16.48
N GLY A 279 -7.67 23.20 15.80
CA GLY A 279 -7.85 24.53 16.38
C GLY A 279 -6.54 25.25 16.71
N VAL A 280 -5.44 24.87 16.07
CA VAL A 280 -4.11 25.48 16.25
C VAL A 280 -3.89 26.54 15.17
N GLY A 281 -3.57 27.77 15.59
CA GLY A 281 -3.24 28.85 14.66
C GLY A 281 -1.97 28.56 13.86
N TRP A 282 -1.91 29.08 12.63
CA TRP A 282 -0.72 29.00 11.79
C TRP A 282 0.35 29.99 12.28
N ASP A 283 1.23 29.52 13.16
CA ASP A 283 2.37 30.26 13.67
C ASP A 283 3.59 30.09 12.75
N GLU A 284 4.20 31.19 12.31
CA GLU A 284 5.37 31.20 11.40
C GLU A 284 6.60 30.47 11.96
N ARG A 285 6.65 30.19 13.28
CA ARG A 285 7.71 29.37 13.87
C ARG A 285 7.54 27.88 13.57
N LEU A 286 6.36 27.45 13.11
CA LEU A 286 6.13 26.08 12.65
C LEU A 286 6.70 25.90 11.24
N PRO A 287 7.57 24.91 11.00
CA PRO A 287 8.22 24.69 9.71
C PRO A 287 7.26 24.58 8.53
N CYS A 288 6.11 23.93 8.71
CA CYS A 288 5.10 23.78 7.67
C CYS A 288 4.42 25.10 7.29
N VAL A 289 4.23 26.02 8.25
CA VAL A 289 3.64 27.34 8.01
C VAL A 289 4.63 28.20 7.25
N ALA A 290 5.88 28.28 7.71
CA ALA A 290 6.96 29.03 7.06
C ALA A 290 7.24 28.53 5.62
N ALA A 291 7.09 27.23 5.37
CA ALA A 291 7.29 26.65 4.05
C ALA A 291 6.12 26.92 3.08
N CYS A 292 4.92 27.21 3.59
CA CYS A 292 3.74 27.46 2.78
C CYS A 292 3.69 28.93 2.31
N PRO A 293 3.73 29.22 1.00
CA PRO A 293 3.67 30.60 0.52
C PRO A 293 2.38 31.31 0.99
N ALA A 294 2.46 32.59 1.37
CA ALA A 294 1.32 33.33 1.90
C ALA A 294 0.08 33.36 0.97
N ALA A 295 0.28 33.31 -0.35
CA ALA A 295 -0.80 33.17 -1.31
C ALA A 295 -1.50 31.80 -1.21
N GLU A 296 -0.72 30.72 -1.08
CA GLU A 296 -1.26 29.37 -0.89
C GLU A 296 -1.93 29.21 0.47
N GLN A 297 -1.39 29.82 1.53
CA GLN A 297 -2.03 29.85 2.84
C GLN A 297 -3.46 30.42 2.75
N ARG A 298 -3.65 31.57 2.07
CA ARG A 298 -4.98 32.17 1.88
C ARG A 298 -5.93 31.26 1.12
N VAL A 299 -5.45 30.65 0.03
CA VAL A 299 -6.26 29.70 -0.77
C VAL A 299 -6.64 28.49 0.07
N LEU A 300 -5.68 27.89 0.78
CA LEU A 300 -5.91 26.72 1.62
C LEU A 300 -6.92 27.05 2.72
N LYS A 301 -6.78 28.19 3.40
CA LYS A 301 -7.75 28.62 4.43
C LYS A 301 -9.16 28.72 3.87
N HIS A 302 -9.32 29.34 2.69
CA HIS A 302 -10.62 29.42 2.02
C HIS A 302 -11.18 28.03 1.66
N GLN A 303 -10.34 27.10 1.17
CA GLN A 303 -10.75 25.72 0.88
C GLN A 303 -11.23 25.00 2.15
N LEU A 304 -10.54 25.18 3.28
CA LEU A 304 -10.88 24.57 4.55
C LEU A 304 -12.18 25.13 5.13
N GLU A 305 -12.40 26.44 5.03
CA GLU A 305 -13.62 27.11 5.52
C GLU A 305 -14.87 26.81 4.68
N THR A 306 -14.70 26.63 3.36
CA THR A 306 -15.82 26.43 2.42
C THR A 306 -16.07 24.98 2.02
N GLY A 307 -15.09 24.09 2.24
CA GLY A 307 -15.11 22.72 1.72
C GLY A 307 -14.80 22.63 0.22
N PHE A 308 -14.45 23.73 -0.45
CA PHE A 308 -14.19 23.73 -1.89
C PHE A 308 -12.94 22.92 -2.25
N ASN A 309 -13.10 21.90 -3.11
CA ASN A 309 -12.04 20.95 -3.48
C ASN A 309 -11.33 20.35 -2.25
N ALA A 310 -12.10 20.05 -1.20
CA ALA A 310 -11.62 19.39 0.00
C ALA A 310 -12.40 18.09 0.21
N VAL A 311 -11.75 16.95 -0.03
CA VAL A 311 -12.35 15.63 0.17
C VAL A 311 -12.07 15.18 1.61
N PRO A 312 -13.05 14.64 2.35
CA PRO A 312 -12.79 14.08 3.67
C PRO A 312 -11.77 12.93 3.59
N THR A 313 -10.79 12.90 4.50
CA THR A 313 -9.85 11.79 4.62
C THR A 313 -9.64 11.34 6.06
N SER A 314 -9.58 10.02 6.25
CA SER A 314 -9.25 9.32 7.50
C SER A 314 -7.88 8.63 7.42
N SER A 315 -7.00 9.10 6.54
CA SER A 315 -5.74 8.42 6.23
C SER A 315 -4.64 8.59 7.28
N PHE A 316 -4.10 7.47 7.78
CA PHE A 316 -2.88 7.50 8.58
C PHE A 316 -1.67 7.90 7.74
N GLY A 317 -1.56 7.49 6.48
CA GLY A 317 -0.45 7.93 5.63
C GLY A 317 -0.40 9.46 5.51
N ARG A 318 -1.56 10.11 5.33
CA ARG A 318 -1.66 11.59 5.32
C ARG A 318 -1.37 12.21 6.68
N LEU A 319 -1.77 11.56 7.78
CA LEU A 319 -1.41 12.01 9.13
C LEU A 319 0.10 11.93 9.38
N PHE A 320 0.76 10.86 8.94
CA PHE A 320 2.22 10.72 8.99
C PHE A 320 2.91 11.82 8.18
N ASP A 321 2.47 12.07 6.94
CA ASP A 321 2.99 13.15 6.09
C ASP A 321 2.82 14.52 6.79
N ALA A 322 1.65 14.78 7.38
CA ALA A 322 1.35 16.02 8.09
C ALA A 322 2.24 16.23 9.32
N VAL A 323 2.42 15.21 10.17
CA VAL A 323 3.24 15.32 11.38
C VAL A 323 4.72 15.41 11.02
N ALA A 324 5.19 14.69 10.00
CA ALA A 324 6.55 14.81 9.49
C ALA A 324 6.85 16.22 8.99
N SER A 325 5.92 16.82 8.24
CA SER A 325 6.00 18.21 7.80
C SER A 325 5.96 19.20 8.96
N LEU A 326 5.05 19.02 9.92
CA LEU A 326 4.97 19.83 11.13
C LEU A 326 6.29 19.80 11.92
N ALA A 327 6.93 18.63 12.03
CA ALA A 327 8.20 18.43 12.73
C ALA A 327 9.44 18.86 11.91
N GLY A 328 9.24 19.44 10.72
CA GLY A 328 10.30 20.02 9.90
C GLY A 328 11.06 19.04 9.00
N VAL A 329 10.58 17.80 8.83
CA VAL A 329 11.29 16.75 8.06
C VAL A 329 11.22 17.02 6.56
N ARG A 330 10.00 17.16 6.02
CA ARG A 330 9.77 17.28 4.59
C ARG A 330 8.51 18.08 4.29
N GLN A 331 8.63 19.06 3.40
CA GLN A 331 7.54 19.98 3.06
C GLN A 331 6.98 19.72 1.65
N VAL A 332 7.83 19.22 0.74
CA VAL A 332 7.50 18.81 -0.63
C VAL A 332 8.18 17.46 -0.87
N VAL A 333 7.47 16.52 -1.48
CA VAL A 333 7.96 15.16 -1.74
C VAL A 333 8.18 14.91 -3.23
N SER A 334 9.15 14.06 -3.55
CA SER A 334 9.45 13.62 -4.92
C SER A 334 8.99 12.20 -5.22
N TYR A 335 8.60 11.43 -4.19
CA TYR A 335 8.02 10.10 -4.34
C TYR A 335 7.03 9.81 -3.19
N GLU A 336 6.22 8.77 -3.38
CA GLU A 336 5.17 8.40 -2.43
C GLU A 336 5.73 8.07 -1.03
N ALA A 337 5.05 8.57 0.00
CA ALA A 337 5.38 8.35 1.41
C ALA A 337 6.79 8.83 1.84
N GLN A 338 7.50 9.64 1.04
CA GLN A 338 8.84 10.11 1.38
C GLN A 338 8.90 10.77 2.76
N ALA A 339 7.95 11.66 3.08
CA ALA A 339 7.91 12.34 4.38
C ALA A 339 7.76 11.34 5.53
N ALA A 340 6.86 10.37 5.39
CA ALA A 340 6.66 9.30 6.37
C ALA A 340 7.89 8.39 6.55
N ILE A 341 8.58 8.02 5.45
CA ILE A 341 9.78 7.17 5.48
C ILE A 341 10.96 7.90 6.15
N GLU A 342 11.19 9.16 5.81
CA GLU A 342 12.22 9.97 6.45
C GLU A 342 11.91 10.16 7.95
N PHE A 343 10.63 10.34 8.30
CA PHE A 343 10.19 10.47 9.69
C PHE A 343 10.34 9.19 10.50
N GLU A 344 10.08 8.01 9.91
CA GLU A 344 10.37 6.70 10.51
C GLU A 344 11.87 6.60 10.86
N THR A 345 12.74 6.96 9.91
CA THR A 345 14.19 6.82 10.04
C THR A 345 14.77 7.69 11.15
N LEU A 346 14.14 8.83 11.44
CA LEU A 346 14.57 9.76 12.47
C LEU A 346 14.10 9.36 13.89
N ALA A 347 13.16 8.43 14.04
CA ALA A 347 12.57 8.11 15.34
C ALA A 347 13.62 7.66 16.36
N ALA A 348 13.74 8.40 17.47
CA ALA A 348 14.68 8.09 18.54
C ALA A 348 14.30 6.77 19.25
N THR A 349 15.32 6.00 19.61
CA THR A 349 15.15 4.82 20.47
C THR A 349 15.14 5.23 21.95
N GLY A 350 14.57 4.40 22.82
CA GLY A 350 14.60 4.63 24.29
C GLY A 350 13.66 5.71 24.83
N ILE A 351 12.97 6.47 23.97
CA ILE A 351 11.84 7.32 24.39
C ILE A 351 10.70 6.38 24.79
N GLU A 352 10.13 6.52 25.98
CA GLU A 352 8.98 5.71 26.45
C GLU A 352 7.64 6.45 26.32
N GLU A 353 7.69 7.78 26.37
CA GLU A 353 6.54 8.67 26.26
C GLU A 353 5.94 8.65 24.85
N GLY A 354 4.61 8.81 24.77
CA GLY A 354 3.87 8.99 23.52
C GLY A 354 2.84 10.09 23.65
N TYR A 355 2.42 10.67 22.52
CA TYR A 355 1.20 11.47 22.50
C TYR A 355 -0.04 10.59 22.69
N ALA A 356 -1.20 11.21 22.90
CA ALA A 356 -2.46 10.50 23.06
C ALA A 356 -3.47 10.98 22.01
N PHE A 357 -4.15 10.02 21.38
CA PHE A 357 -5.36 10.27 20.61
C PHE A 357 -6.55 10.35 21.56
N ASP A 358 -7.53 11.19 21.26
CA ASP A 358 -8.82 11.09 21.92
C ASP A 358 -9.63 9.99 21.22
N VAL A 359 -10.11 9.01 21.98
CA VAL A 359 -10.84 7.86 21.42
C VAL A 359 -12.31 7.96 21.81
N GLU A 360 -13.12 8.31 20.82
CA GLU A 360 -14.59 8.30 20.88
C GLU A 360 -15.13 6.93 20.46
N ALA A 361 -16.46 6.75 20.45
CA ALA A 361 -17.10 5.44 20.24
C ALA A 361 -16.68 4.76 18.93
N ASP A 362 -16.75 5.46 17.81
CA ASP A 362 -16.46 4.97 16.45
C ASP A 362 -15.34 5.77 15.76
N GLN A 363 -14.78 6.77 16.44
CA GLN A 363 -13.75 7.64 15.88
C GLN A 363 -12.60 7.84 16.87
N PHE A 364 -11.41 8.07 16.34
CA PHE A 364 -10.29 8.59 17.13
C PHE A 364 -9.79 9.90 16.53
N ASP A 365 -9.66 10.92 17.38
CA ASP A 365 -9.28 12.28 17.02
C ASP A 365 -7.78 12.49 17.20
N ALA A 366 -7.11 12.93 16.12
CA ALA A 366 -5.70 13.28 16.13
C ALA A 366 -5.43 14.69 16.67
N ALA A 367 -6.44 15.53 16.87
CA ALA A 367 -6.27 16.91 17.30
C ALA A 367 -5.39 17.07 18.57
N PRO A 368 -5.50 16.23 19.62
CA PRO A 368 -4.60 16.31 20.77
C PRO A 368 -3.14 15.99 20.40
N VAL A 369 -2.91 15.01 19.51
CA VAL A 369 -1.58 14.67 18.99
C VAL A 369 -1.00 15.84 18.22
N ILE A 370 -1.80 16.48 17.34
CA ILE A 370 -1.36 17.66 16.57
C ILE A 370 -1.02 18.82 17.49
N ARG A 371 -1.87 19.12 18.49
CA ARG A 371 -1.60 20.17 19.49
C ARG A 371 -0.30 19.92 20.25
N ALA A 372 -0.09 18.69 20.71
CA ALA A 372 1.11 18.33 21.46
C ALA A 372 2.38 18.36 20.58
N ALA A 373 2.30 17.84 19.35
CA ALA A 373 3.43 17.90 18.40
C ALA A 373 3.78 19.35 18.03
N ALA A 374 2.78 20.20 17.78
CA ALA A 374 3.02 21.63 17.51
C ALA A 374 3.67 22.33 18.71
N ALA A 375 3.23 22.03 19.93
CA ALA A 375 3.84 22.55 21.15
C ALA A 375 5.30 22.11 21.30
N ASP A 376 5.61 20.84 21.05
CA ASP A 376 6.98 20.30 21.08
C ASP A 376 7.87 20.98 20.02
N VAL A 377 7.36 21.22 18.81
CA VAL A 377 8.09 21.99 17.77
C VAL A 377 8.37 23.42 18.22
N LEU A 378 7.37 24.11 18.77
CA LEU A 378 7.54 25.48 19.28
C LEU A 378 8.51 25.55 20.47
N ALA A 379 8.56 24.49 21.28
CA ALA A 379 9.52 24.31 22.36
C ALA A 379 10.91 23.82 21.89
N GLN A 380 11.10 23.64 20.58
CA GLN A 380 12.36 23.19 19.98
C GLN A 380 12.80 21.79 20.46
N VAL A 381 11.84 20.91 20.75
CA VAL A 381 12.09 19.50 21.02
C VAL A 381 12.69 18.84 19.77
N PRO A 382 13.72 18.00 19.89
CA PRO A 382 14.33 17.34 18.72
C PRO A 382 13.30 16.54 17.90
N THR A 383 13.33 16.68 16.57
CA THR A 383 12.45 15.97 15.63
C THR A 383 12.44 14.45 15.87
N ALA A 384 13.58 13.87 16.23
CA ALA A 384 13.70 12.44 16.56
C ALA A 384 12.82 12.01 17.75
N VAL A 385 12.68 12.88 18.75
CA VAL A 385 11.82 12.65 19.93
C VAL A 385 10.35 12.79 19.55
N ILE A 386 10.00 13.80 18.74
CA ILE A 386 8.64 14.00 18.23
C ILE A 386 8.20 12.79 17.40
N ALA A 387 9.08 12.29 16.54
CA ALA A 387 8.87 11.07 15.76
C ALA A 387 8.60 9.88 16.67
N ALA A 388 9.44 9.64 17.68
CA ALA A 388 9.25 8.54 18.62
C ALA A 388 7.91 8.64 19.38
N LYS A 389 7.57 9.82 19.91
CA LYS A 389 6.31 10.07 20.62
C LYS A 389 5.09 9.83 19.73
N PHE A 390 5.16 10.24 18.46
CA PHE A 390 4.08 10.01 17.49
C PHE A 390 3.89 8.52 17.17
N HIS A 391 4.96 7.79 16.84
CA HIS A 391 4.85 6.36 16.54
C HIS A 391 4.29 5.58 17.74
N ARG A 392 4.68 5.94 18.96
CA ARG A 392 4.13 5.37 20.19
C ARG A 392 2.65 5.68 20.40
N ALA A 393 2.22 6.90 20.08
CA ALA A 393 0.83 7.30 20.15
C ALA A 393 -0.06 6.40 19.27
N VAL A 394 0.39 6.12 18.04
CA VAL A 394 -0.35 5.26 17.11
C VAL A 394 -0.40 3.81 17.63
N ALA A 395 0.72 3.26 18.10
CA ALA A 395 0.73 1.91 18.68
C ALA A 395 -0.17 1.80 19.93
N ALA A 396 -0.16 2.81 20.82
CA ALA A 396 -1.00 2.83 22.01
C ALA A 396 -2.49 2.92 21.65
N LEU A 397 -2.85 3.73 20.64
CA LEU A 397 -4.20 3.80 20.10
C LEU A 397 -4.67 2.41 19.61
N MET A 398 -3.83 1.69 18.86
CA MET A 398 -4.19 0.35 18.37
C MET A 398 -4.49 -0.62 19.51
N VAL A 399 -3.72 -0.58 20.60
CA VAL A 399 -3.98 -1.39 21.79
C VAL A 399 -5.30 -1.00 22.44
N GLN A 400 -5.55 0.31 22.62
CA GLN A 400 -6.79 0.81 23.23
C GLN A 400 -8.02 0.37 22.44
N VAL A 401 -8.00 0.52 21.11
CA VAL A 401 -9.10 0.09 20.24
C VAL A 401 -9.25 -1.42 20.27
N SER A 402 -8.16 -2.20 20.21
CA SER A 402 -8.21 -3.67 20.26
C SER A 402 -8.82 -4.16 21.57
N LEU A 403 -8.42 -3.58 22.71
CA LEU A 403 -8.98 -3.92 24.03
C LEU A 403 -10.48 -3.62 24.11
N ARG A 404 -10.92 -2.50 23.54
CA ARG A 404 -12.34 -2.15 23.46
C ARG A 404 -13.10 -3.17 22.61
N GLN A 405 -12.62 -3.47 21.41
CA GLN A 405 -13.26 -4.43 20.51
C GLN A 405 -13.30 -5.84 21.10
N ARG A 406 -12.23 -6.28 21.78
CA ARG A 406 -12.21 -7.56 22.50
C ARG A 406 -13.29 -7.62 23.58
N ARG A 407 -13.51 -6.55 24.34
CA ARG A 407 -14.59 -6.51 25.34
C ARG A 407 -15.99 -6.60 24.74
N GLN A 408 -16.18 -6.09 23.53
CA GLN A 408 -17.47 -6.06 22.84
C GLN A 408 -17.77 -7.36 22.07
N THR A 409 -16.74 -7.96 21.46
CA THR A 409 -16.88 -9.07 20.50
C THR A 409 -16.30 -10.39 20.99
N GLY A 410 -15.44 -10.36 22.02
CA GLY A 410 -14.65 -11.52 22.46
C GLY A 410 -13.43 -11.84 21.59
N LEU A 411 -13.22 -11.12 20.48
CA LEU A 411 -12.15 -11.42 19.53
C LEU A 411 -10.75 -11.14 20.10
N ASN A 412 -9.82 -12.04 19.80
CA ASN A 412 -8.44 -11.95 20.28
C ASN A 412 -7.38 -11.96 19.17
N ARG A 413 -7.80 -12.00 17.90
CA ARG A 413 -6.92 -11.91 16.73
C ARG A 413 -6.94 -10.51 16.15
N VAL A 414 -5.75 -9.95 15.93
CA VAL A 414 -5.54 -8.63 15.35
C VAL A 414 -4.76 -8.77 14.06
N ALA A 415 -5.31 -8.28 12.95
CA ALA A 415 -4.68 -8.27 11.64
C ALA A 415 -4.17 -6.87 11.29
N LEU A 416 -2.90 -6.75 10.93
CA LEU A 416 -2.26 -5.47 10.58
C LEU A 416 -1.91 -5.46 9.09
N SER A 417 -2.53 -4.57 8.31
CA SER A 417 -2.31 -4.46 6.87
C SER A 417 -2.54 -3.02 6.36
N GLY A 418 -2.17 -2.74 5.10
CA GLY A 418 -2.09 -1.41 4.51
C GLY A 418 -0.66 -0.85 4.52
N GLY A 419 -0.39 0.07 3.59
CA GLY A 419 0.95 0.59 3.30
C GLY A 419 1.69 1.22 4.47
N VAL A 420 0.99 1.68 5.52
CA VAL A 420 1.61 2.24 6.73
C VAL A 420 2.38 1.18 7.52
N PHE A 421 2.00 -0.10 7.48
CA PHE A 421 2.70 -1.17 8.20
C PHE A 421 4.01 -1.63 7.52
N GLN A 422 4.44 -0.95 6.45
CA GLN A 422 5.84 -1.01 5.99
C GLN A 422 6.79 -0.28 6.94
N ASN A 423 6.25 0.62 7.77
CA ASN A 423 6.96 1.29 8.85
C ASN A 423 7.27 0.27 9.95
N THR A 424 8.52 -0.19 9.97
CA THR A 424 9.02 -1.21 10.89
C THR A 424 9.08 -0.71 12.32
N THR A 425 9.29 0.59 12.54
CA THR A 425 9.25 1.19 13.89
C THR A 425 7.85 1.10 14.48
N LEU A 426 6.80 1.50 13.73
CA LEU A 426 5.41 1.38 14.16
C LEU A 426 5.01 -0.09 14.30
N LEU A 427 5.35 -0.92 13.32
CA LEU A 427 4.98 -2.33 13.33
C LEU A 427 5.55 -3.05 14.55
N ASP A 428 6.82 -2.79 14.90
CA ASP A 428 7.48 -3.37 16.08
C ASP A 428 6.79 -2.92 17.38
N LEU A 429 6.52 -1.62 17.51
CA LEU A 429 5.80 -1.08 18.68
C LEU A 429 4.40 -1.67 18.81
N ALA A 430 3.63 -1.71 17.73
CA ALA A 430 2.28 -2.24 17.72
C ALA A 430 2.24 -3.73 18.07
N VAL A 431 3.07 -4.55 17.41
CA VAL A 431 3.14 -6.00 17.66
C VAL A 431 3.50 -6.28 19.11
N ARG A 432 4.56 -5.64 19.65
CA ARG A 432 4.97 -5.86 21.05
C ARG A 432 3.88 -5.47 22.04
N GLN A 433 3.27 -4.30 21.86
CA GLN A 433 2.26 -3.82 22.82
C GLN A 433 0.95 -4.63 22.75
N LEU A 434 0.53 -5.06 21.55
CA LEU A 434 -0.63 -5.94 21.39
C LEU A 434 -0.38 -7.32 22.00
N GLN A 435 0.79 -7.92 21.76
CA GLN A 435 1.18 -9.20 22.35
C GLN A 435 1.32 -9.13 23.88
N ALA A 436 1.81 -8.01 24.42
CA ALA A 436 1.85 -7.77 25.86
C ALA A 436 0.44 -7.65 26.49
N ASN A 437 -0.60 -7.51 25.67
CA ASN A 437 -2.01 -7.52 26.06
C ASN A 437 -2.73 -8.81 25.61
N ASP A 438 -1.98 -9.88 25.36
CA ASP A 438 -2.42 -11.23 25.02
C ASP A 438 -3.14 -11.37 23.67
N PHE A 439 -2.96 -10.42 22.73
CA PHE A 439 -3.50 -10.56 21.37
C PHE A 439 -2.61 -11.44 20.48
N THR A 440 -3.25 -12.25 19.64
CA THR A 440 -2.59 -12.91 18.51
C THR A 440 -2.50 -11.93 17.34
N VAL A 441 -1.30 -11.52 16.98
CA VAL A 441 -1.08 -10.49 15.94
C VAL A 441 -0.64 -11.13 14.62
N LEU A 442 -1.37 -10.81 13.55
CA LEU A 442 -1.11 -11.25 12.19
C LEU A 442 -0.48 -10.09 11.42
N THR A 443 0.68 -10.37 10.80
CA THR A 443 1.45 -9.43 9.98
C THR A 443 1.90 -10.12 8.71
N HIS A 444 2.10 -9.33 7.66
CA HIS A 444 2.53 -9.82 6.36
C HIS A 444 3.95 -10.43 6.36
N ARG A 445 4.11 -11.56 5.68
CA ARG A 445 5.37 -12.31 5.53
C ARG A 445 5.60 -12.86 4.13
N ARG A 446 4.55 -12.98 3.30
CA ARG A 446 4.64 -13.55 1.95
C ARG A 446 4.27 -12.54 0.88
N VAL A 447 3.19 -11.80 1.08
CA VAL A 447 2.82 -10.68 0.21
C VAL A 447 3.05 -9.36 0.93
N PRO A 448 3.32 -8.26 0.21
CA PRO A 448 3.48 -6.95 0.85
C PRO A 448 2.21 -6.51 1.60
N PRO A 449 2.34 -5.73 2.69
CA PRO A 449 1.19 -5.08 3.33
C PRO A 449 0.66 -3.88 2.52
N ASN A 450 1.39 -3.42 1.51
CA ASN A 450 0.95 -2.37 0.59
C ASN A 450 0.10 -2.95 -0.56
N ASP A 451 -0.31 -2.10 -1.51
CA ASP A 451 -1.15 -2.46 -2.65
C ASP A 451 -0.61 -3.62 -3.52
N GLY A 452 0.69 -3.92 -3.47
CA GLY A 452 1.28 -5.10 -4.10
C GLY A 452 0.83 -6.44 -3.49
N GLY A 453 0.13 -6.43 -2.34
CA GLY A 453 -0.55 -7.59 -1.76
C GLY A 453 -2.07 -7.60 -1.96
N LEU A 454 -2.66 -6.50 -2.44
CA LEU A 454 -4.11 -6.28 -2.48
C LEU A 454 -4.86 -7.34 -3.29
N ALA A 455 -4.30 -7.76 -4.43
CA ALA A 455 -4.92 -8.73 -5.31
C ALA A 455 -5.15 -10.10 -4.65
N LEU A 456 -4.34 -10.50 -3.66
CA LEU A 456 -4.57 -11.74 -2.90
C LEU A 456 -5.88 -11.66 -2.10
N GLY A 457 -6.10 -10.53 -1.43
CA GLY A 457 -7.31 -10.27 -0.66
C GLY A 457 -8.56 -10.18 -1.53
N GLN A 458 -8.45 -9.48 -2.67
CA GLN A 458 -9.51 -9.41 -3.66
C GLN A 458 -9.89 -10.80 -4.20
N ALA A 459 -8.90 -11.65 -4.50
CA ALA A 459 -9.14 -12.99 -5.04
C ALA A 459 -9.92 -13.87 -4.06
N ILE A 460 -9.53 -13.91 -2.78
CA ILE A 460 -10.21 -14.76 -1.79
C ILE A 460 -11.61 -14.24 -1.45
N ILE A 461 -11.81 -12.91 -1.34
CA ILE A 461 -13.13 -12.32 -1.11
C ILE A 461 -14.04 -12.58 -2.31
N GLY A 462 -13.54 -12.34 -3.52
CA GLY A 462 -14.27 -12.59 -4.77
C GLY A 462 -14.72 -14.04 -4.87
N GLY A 463 -13.78 -14.98 -4.71
CA GLY A 463 -14.06 -16.41 -4.78
C GLY A 463 -15.04 -16.90 -3.71
N MET A 464 -15.01 -16.31 -2.50
CA MET A 464 -15.96 -16.63 -1.43
C MET A 464 -17.37 -16.10 -1.68
N LYS A 465 -17.48 -14.91 -2.29
CA LYS A 465 -18.78 -14.34 -2.70
C LYS A 465 -19.44 -15.18 -3.80
N ALA A 466 -18.66 -15.72 -4.74
CA ALA A 466 -19.18 -16.55 -5.83
C ALA A 466 -19.67 -17.95 -5.37
N LYS A 467 -19.20 -18.46 -4.23
CA LYS A 467 -19.66 -19.74 -3.63
C LYS A 467 -20.97 -19.63 -2.84
N SER A 468 -21.48 -18.41 -2.62
CA SER A 468 -22.67 -18.13 -1.79
C SER A 468 -23.86 -17.83 -2.69
#